data_AF-A0A6M4GQT8-F1
#
_entry.id   AF-A0A6M4GQT8-F1
#
_cell.length_a   1.000
_cell.length_b   1.000
_cell.length_c   1.000
_cell.angle_alpha   90.00
_cell.angle_beta   90.00
_cell.angle_gamma   90.00
#
_symmetry.space_group_name_H-M   'P 1'
#
loop_
_entity.id
_entity.type
_entity.pdbx_description
1 polymer ?
#
loop_
_entity_poly.entity_id
_entity_poly.type
_entity_poly.pdbx_seq_one_letter_code
_entity_poly.pdbx_strand_id
1 'polypeptide(L)'
;MNLPVAFLLFFAALLAPLPARAQADTAFAREVQGSVEKQLGDMASVTFTTRLPKVEYRSEVRAWSDGQGVRKIATVDRDDSGDVVTEYYFAKGALVFAYQAIKGFNAAGKSVTRIEQRQYFQGGRMVRWLGGLEKADLAKDPGFAREGKARLAAAAFLQDGAKLLEGKRGSGTLLKTENGDVACYLHLRDAGGTEFMELGDFDLCFQKPSPIGRLVRLEYGVDNVLADECQGNPDCGKSERVALVTRVQPAALCTSAEAVVFACRAGAKLVSVCASKNASATSGYLEYRFGKAEVPPELVLPSVRTVPSRAATGESVAFSGGGGSWLRFRKGEHAYVAYGGIGKWGPQGETREKQGVVVERGGKAISHVKCGELIQTLGPDDYARLGITAKGEDFHFPD
;
A
#
# COMPACT_ATOMS: atom_id res chain seq x y z
N MET A 1 -50.25 -35.33 -10.49
CA MET A 1 -51.59 -34.72 -10.46
C MET A 1 -51.48 -33.37 -9.76
N ASN A 2 -51.73 -32.32 -10.52
CA ASN A 2 -52.15 -30.95 -10.17
C ASN A 2 -51.29 -30.06 -9.23
N LEU A 3 -50.72 -29.03 -9.88
CA LEU A 3 -50.42 -27.70 -9.34
C LEU A 3 -51.68 -27.02 -8.76
N PRO A 4 -51.52 -25.96 -7.94
CA PRO A 4 -51.68 -24.63 -8.53
C PRO A 4 -50.60 -23.62 -8.16
N VAL A 5 -50.45 -22.70 -9.11
CA VAL A 5 -49.65 -21.47 -9.14
C VAL A 5 -50.16 -20.46 -8.11
N ALA A 6 -49.26 -19.78 -7.41
CA ALA A 6 -49.57 -18.51 -6.75
C ALA A 6 -48.42 -17.51 -6.94
N PHE A 7 -48.71 -16.54 -7.79
CA PHE A 7 -48.00 -15.30 -8.08
C PHE A 7 -47.63 -14.54 -6.79
N LEU A 8 -46.39 -14.06 -6.69
CA LEU A 8 -46.04 -12.96 -5.79
C LEU A 8 -45.25 -11.90 -6.55
N LEU A 9 -45.84 -10.71 -6.53
CA LEU A 9 -45.57 -9.54 -7.36
C LEU A 9 -44.15 -8.98 -7.16
N PHE A 10 -43.46 -8.79 -8.28
CA PHE A 10 -42.31 -7.90 -8.40
C PHE A 10 -42.79 -6.46 -8.12
N PHE A 11 -42.41 -5.89 -6.98
CA PHE A 11 -42.52 -4.45 -6.76
C PHE A 11 -41.42 -3.77 -7.60
N ALA A 12 -41.78 -3.41 -8.83
CA ALA A 12 -41.03 -2.42 -9.60
C ALA A 12 -41.21 -1.07 -8.90
N ALA A 13 -40.22 -0.66 -8.10
CA ALA A 13 -40.14 0.70 -7.61
C ALA A 13 -40.06 1.64 -8.81
N LEU A 14 -41.10 2.46 -9.01
CA LEU A 14 -41.08 3.54 -9.98
C LEU A 14 -39.89 4.47 -9.67
N LEU A 15 -38.83 4.34 -10.45
CA LEU A 15 -37.86 5.41 -10.64
C LEU A 15 -38.62 6.58 -11.25
N ALA A 16 -38.96 7.58 -10.44
CA ALA A 16 -39.42 8.86 -10.96
C ALA A 16 -38.32 9.38 -11.91
N PRO A 17 -38.62 9.65 -13.19
CA PRO A 17 -37.62 10.16 -14.12
C PRO A 17 -37.18 11.54 -13.63
N LEU A 18 -35.87 11.70 -13.39
CA LEU A 18 -35.29 13.02 -13.21
C LEU A 18 -35.64 13.87 -14.45
N PRO A 19 -35.92 15.18 -14.29
CA PRO A 19 -36.20 16.04 -15.45
C PRO A 19 -35.04 15.95 -16.44
N ALA A 20 -35.35 15.77 -17.73
CA ALA A 20 -34.37 15.46 -18.79
C ALA A 20 -33.16 16.42 -18.82
N ARG A 21 -33.37 17.69 -18.49
CA ARG A 21 -32.31 18.71 -18.37
C ARG A 21 -31.32 18.41 -17.24
N ALA A 22 -31.81 17.95 -16.09
CA ALA A 22 -30.98 17.60 -14.94
C ALA A 22 -30.15 16.32 -15.18
N GLN A 23 -30.61 15.45 -16.09
CA GLN A 23 -29.85 14.30 -16.57
C GLN A 23 -28.75 14.72 -17.57
N ALA A 24 -29.02 15.71 -18.44
CA ALA A 24 -28.03 16.24 -19.38
C ALA A 24 -26.84 16.91 -18.67
N ASP A 25 -27.09 17.74 -17.66
CA ASP A 25 -26.04 18.49 -16.93
C ASP A 25 -25.08 17.60 -16.12
N THR A 26 -25.42 16.32 -15.92
CA THR A 26 -24.61 15.34 -15.17
C THR A 26 -24.13 14.16 -16.01
N ALA A 27 -24.61 14.01 -17.25
CA ALA A 27 -24.34 12.85 -18.10
C ALA A 27 -22.85 12.68 -18.39
N PHE A 28 -22.18 13.76 -18.82
CA PHE A 28 -20.75 13.75 -19.12
C PHE A 28 -19.91 13.30 -17.93
N ALA A 29 -20.19 13.82 -16.74
CA ALA A 29 -19.43 13.48 -15.54
C ALA A 29 -19.61 12.00 -15.12
N ARG A 30 -20.83 11.45 -15.29
CA ARG A 30 -21.13 10.04 -15.03
C ARG A 30 -20.46 9.11 -16.04
N GLU A 31 -20.40 9.52 -17.30
CA GLU A 31 -19.67 8.80 -18.34
C GLU A 31 -18.18 8.76 -18.01
N VAL A 32 -17.58 9.90 -17.66
CA VAL A 32 -16.18 9.98 -17.23
C VAL A 32 -15.93 9.07 -16.02
N GLN A 33 -16.77 9.16 -14.98
CA GLN A 33 -16.66 8.29 -13.81
C GLN A 33 -16.70 6.81 -14.22
N GLY A 34 -17.74 6.40 -14.95
CA GLY A 34 -17.93 5.00 -15.34
C GLY A 34 -16.82 4.45 -16.24
N SER A 35 -16.25 5.29 -17.12
CA SER A 35 -15.11 4.91 -17.95
C SER A 35 -13.83 4.75 -17.11
N VAL A 36 -13.55 5.72 -16.25
CA VAL A 36 -12.33 5.72 -15.42
C VAL A 36 -12.33 4.54 -14.46
N GLU A 37 -13.45 4.26 -13.78
CA GLU A 37 -13.57 3.09 -12.87
C GLU A 37 -13.28 1.76 -13.56
N LYS A 38 -13.72 1.59 -14.81
CA LYS A 38 -13.47 0.36 -15.58
C LYS A 38 -12.01 0.17 -15.98
N GLN A 39 -11.23 1.25 -16.02
CA GLN A 39 -9.87 1.27 -16.54
C GLN A 39 -8.80 1.40 -15.44
N LEU A 40 -9.19 1.47 -14.15
CA LEU A 40 -8.25 1.68 -13.06
C LEU A 40 -7.11 0.65 -13.00
N GLY A 41 -7.38 -0.59 -13.42
CA GLY A 41 -6.38 -1.66 -13.44
C GLY A 41 -5.28 -1.47 -14.50
N ASP A 42 -5.54 -0.68 -15.53
CA ASP A 42 -4.62 -0.42 -16.64
C ASP A 42 -3.86 0.92 -16.48
N MET A 43 -4.27 1.74 -15.52
CA MET A 43 -3.68 3.05 -15.24
C MET A 43 -2.46 2.94 -14.32
N ALA A 44 -1.48 3.82 -14.54
CA ALA A 44 -0.43 4.04 -13.56
C ALA A 44 -1.05 4.63 -12.28
N SER A 45 -0.53 4.28 -11.11
CA SER A 45 -1.01 4.87 -9.86
C SER A 45 0.13 5.20 -8.92
N VAL A 46 0.03 6.36 -8.27
CA VAL A 46 0.93 6.79 -7.18
C VAL A 46 0.13 6.93 -5.89
N THR A 47 0.78 6.64 -4.76
CA THR A 47 0.20 6.82 -3.42
C THR A 47 1.11 7.71 -2.60
N PHE A 48 0.54 8.69 -1.92
CA PHE A 48 1.28 9.60 -1.05
C PHE A 48 0.39 10.13 0.07
N THR A 49 0.99 10.72 1.10
CA THR A 49 0.26 11.47 2.13
C THR A 49 0.45 12.97 1.96
N THR A 50 -0.55 13.79 2.29
CA THR A 50 -0.37 15.25 2.25
C THR A 50 -1.33 15.93 3.21
N ARG A 51 -0.99 17.15 3.63
CA ARG A 51 -1.87 18.00 4.43
C ARG A 51 -2.54 19.01 3.50
N LEU A 52 -3.86 18.90 3.35
CA LEU A 52 -4.62 19.92 2.60
C LEU A 52 -4.53 21.28 3.32
N PRO A 53 -4.55 22.41 2.57
CA PRO A 53 -4.51 23.73 3.20
C PRO A 53 -5.63 23.91 4.22
N LYS A 54 -5.27 24.38 5.42
CA LYS A 54 -6.20 24.61 6.55
C LYS A 54 -6.86 23.33 7.11
N VAL A 55 -6.30 22.16 6.81
CA VAL A 55 -6.67 20.88 7.42
C VAL A 55 -5.52 20.45 8.33
N GLU A 56 -5.82 20.06 9.56
CA GLU A 56 -4.79 19.72 10.55
C GLU A 56 -4.18 18.32 10.32
N TYR A 57 -5.03 17.38 9.89
CA TYR A 57 -4.63 16.01 9.61
C TYR A 57 -4.07 15.83 8.19
N ARG A 58 -3.37 14.72 7.99
CA ARG A 58 -2.90 14.28 6.68
C ARG A 58 -3.90 13.32 6.05
N SER A 59 -4.15 13.52 4.76
CA SER A 59 -4.94 12.62 3.92
C SER A 59 -4.03 11.55 3.31
N GLU A 60 -4.49 10.30 3.28
CA GLU A 60 -3.92 9.28 2.39
C GLU A 60 -4.47 9.51 0.99
N VAL A 61 -3.60 9.65 0.00
CA VAL A 61 -3.99 9.99 -1.38
C VAL A 61 -3.52 8.90 -2.32
N ARG A 62 -4.41 8.46 -3.21
CA ARG A 62 -4.07 7.64 -4.37
C ARG A 62 -4.52 8.34 -5.64
N ALA A 63 -3.61 8.53 -6.58
CA ALA A 63 -3.88 9.14 -7.88
C ALA A 63 -3.66 8.11 -8.98
N TRP A 64 -4.55 8.08 -9.96
CA TRP A 64 -4.45 7.26 -11.16
C TRP A 64 -4.32 8.14 -12.39
N SER A 65 -3.39 7.80 -13.27
CA SER A 65 -3.08 8.55 -14.48
C SER A 65 -2.92 7.63 -15.69
N ASP A 66 -3.17 8.21 -16.85
CA ASP A 66 -2.90 7.62 -18.16
C ASP A 66 -2.25 8.67 -19.08
N GLY A 67 -2.17 8.40 -20.39
CA GLY A 67 -1.61 9.34 -21.37
C GLY A 67 -2.36 10.68 -21.48
N GLN A 68 -3.52 10.85 -20.83
CA GLN A 68 -4.27 12.10 -20.74
C GLN A 68 -4.05 12.84 -19.40
N GLY A 69 -3.11 12.36 -18.57
CA GLY A 69 -2.79 12.90 -17.26
C GLY A 69 -3.59 12.22 -16.14
N VAL A 70 -3.74 12.92 -15.01
CA VAL A 70 -4.49 12.40 -13.86
C VAL A 70 -5.97 12.25 -14.22
N ARG A 71 -6.52 11.05 -14.01
CA ARG A 71 -7.90 10.67 -14.31
C ARG A 71 -8.77 10.54 -13.07
N LYS A 72 -8.19 10.02 -11.98
CA LYS A 72 -8.85 9.88 -10.67
C LYS A 72 -7.88 10.24 -9.55
N ILE A 73 -8.38 10.87 -8.51
CA ILE A 73 -7.72 10.95 -7.20
C ILE A 73 -8.71 10.47 -6.15
N ALA A 74 -8.28 9.62 -5.23
CA ALA A 74 -9.03 9.27 -4.03
C ALA A 74 -8.24 9.70 -2.79
N THR A 75 -8.91 10.38 -1.87
CA THR A 75 -8.39 10.65 -0.53
C THR A 75 -9.13 9.80 0.50
N VAL A 76 -8.40 9.36 1.52
CA VAL A 76 -8.94 8.73 2.72
C VAL A 76 -8.43 9.53 3.91
N ASP A 77 -9.37 10.13 4.62
CA ASP A 77 -9.14 10.83 5.87
C ASP A 77 -9.66 9.92 6.99
N ARG A 78 -8.75 9.36 7.78
CA ARG A 78 -9.08 8.41 8.83
C ARG A 78 -9.40 9.13 10.12
N ASP A 79 -10.51 8.74 10.75
CA ASP A 79 -10.93 9.21 12.06
C ASP A 79 -11.35 8.02 12.94
N ASP A 80 -11.27 8.16 14.26
CA ASP A 80 -11.63 7.10 15.21
C ASP A 80 -13.10 6.67 15.10
N SER A 81 -13.92 7.58 14.60
CA SER A 81 -15.37 7.46 14.45
C SER A 81 -15.79 7.03 13.04
N GLY A 82 -14.84 6.90 12.11
CA GLY A 82 -15.05 6.45 10.74
C GLY A 82 -14.12 7.10 9.72
N ASP A 83 -14.25 6.72 8.45
CA ASP A 83 -13.39 7.24 7.37
C ASP A 83 -14.18 8.20 6.48
N VAL A 84 -13.58 9.34 6.12
CA VAL A 84 -14.07 10.17 5.02
C VAL A 84 -13.28 9.79 3.77
N VAL A 85 -14.01 9.29 2.77
CA VAL A 85 -13.44 9.00 1.45
C VAL A 85 -13.91 10.07 0.48
N THR A 86 -13.00 10.75 -0.19
CA THR A 86 -13.34 11.67 -1.28
C THR A 86 -12.67 11.24 -2.57
N GLU A 87 -13.44 11.08 -3.64
CA GLU A 87 -12.96 10.76 -4.97
C GLU A 87 -13.18 11.95 -5.90
N TYR A 88 -12.19 12.23 -6.74
CA TYR A 88 -12.17 13.29 -7.72
C TYR A 88 -11.91 12.67 -9.09
N TYR A 89 -12.72 13.05 -10.08
CA TYR A 89 -12.62 12.54 -11.44
C TYR A 89 -12.38 13.69 -12.41
N PHE A 90 -11.49 13.44 -13.35
CA PHE A 90 -10.94 14.47 -14.23
C PHE A 90 -11.14 14.13 -15.69
N ALA A 91 -11.41 15.15 -16.49
CA ALA A 91 -11.40 15.08 -17.95
C ALA A 91 -10.56 16.24 -18.50
N LYS A 92 -9.53 15.92 -19.29
CA LYS A 92 -8.58 16.91 -19.83
C LYS A 92 -7.98 17.81 -18.74
N GLY A 93 -7.64 17.21 -17.60
CA GLY A 93 -7.09 17.90 -16.42
C GLY A 93 -8.11 18.67 -15.56
N ALA A 94 -9.33 18.92 -16.03
CA ALA A 94 -10.35 19.63 -15.26
C ALA A 94 -11.17 18.67 -14.39
N LEU A 95 -11.49 19.09 -13.15
CA LEU A 95 -12.43 18.40 -12.29
C LEU A 95 -13.83 18.40 -12.93
N VAL A 96 -14.44 17.23 -13.07
CA VAL A 96 -15.81 17.07 -13.61
C VAL A 96 -16.77 16.46 -12.60
N PHE A 97 -16.25 15.67 -11.66
CA PHE A 97 -17.05 15.03 -10.62
C PHE A 97 -16.24 14.85 -9.34
N ALA A 98 -16.87 15.13 -8.21
CA ALA A 98 -16.37 14.71 -6.91
C ALA A 98 -17.45 13.91 -6.16
N TYR A 99 -17.04 12.82 -5.55
CA TYR A 99 -17.86 11.96 -4.71
C TYR A 99 -17.26 11.90 -3.31
N GLN A 100 -18.03 12.22 -2.29
CA GLN A 100 -17.61 12.09 -0.90
C GLN A 100 -18.53 11.12 -0.18
N ALA A 101 -17.94 10.18 0.55
CA ALA A 101 -18.63 9.25 1.41
C ALA A 101 -18.05 9.36 2.81
N ILE A 102 -18.89 9.72 3.79
CA ILE A 102 -18.55 9.66 5.21
C ILE A 102 -19.02 8.30 5.70
N LYS A 103 -18.06 7.44 6.04
CA LYS A 103 -18.33 6.15 6.64
C LYS A 103 -18.30 6.33 8.15
N GLY A 104 -19.26 5.72 8.84
CA GLY A 104 -19.23 5.55 10.29
C GLY A 104 -19.44 4.09 10.64
N PHE A 105 -19.42 3.75 11.92
CA PHE A 105 -19.70 2.39 12.37
C PHE A 105 -21.17 2.22 12.76
N ASN A 106 -21.72 1.02 12.57
CA ASN A 106 -23.01 0.63 13.15
C ASN A 106 -22.80 0.00 14.54
N ALA A 107 -23.90 -0.31 15.24
CA ALA A 107 -23.84 -0.91 16.59
C ALA A 107 -23.09 -2.26 16.65
N ALA A 108 -22.90 -2.93 15.51
CA ALA A 108 -22.14 -4.17 15.38
C ALA A 108 -20.67 -3.91 14.98
N GLY A 109 -20.19 -2.66 14.99
CA GLY A 109 -18.83 -2.30 14.60
C GLY A 109 -18.55 -2.40 13.09
N LYS A 110 -19.56 -2.57 12.24
CA LYS A 110 -19.40 -2.62 10.78
C LYS A 110 -19.44 -1.21 10.19
N SER A 111 -18.48 -0.90 9.32
CA SER A 111 -18.45 0.34 8.56
C SER A 111 -19.66 0.44 7.61
N VAL A 112 -20.36 1.57 7.66
CA VAL A 112 -21.53 1.89 6.84
C VAL A 112 -21.44 3.35 6.38
N THR A 113 -21.82 3.62 5.13
CA THR A 113 -21.94 4.98 4.62
C THR A 113 -23.07 5.71 5.35
N ARG A 114 -22.76 6.84 5.98
CA ARG A 114 -23.73 7.68 6.68
C ARG A 114 -24.18 8.87 5.84
N ILE A 115 -23.24 9.45 5.09
CA ILE A 115 -23.48 10.63 4.27
C ILE A 115 -22.80 10.42 2.92
N GLU A 116 -23.52 10.72 1.84
CA GLU A 116 -22.97 10.83 0.49
C GLU A 116 -23.10 12.26 -0.01
N GLN A 117 -22.09 12.73 -0.74
CA GLN A 117 -22.13 13.97 -1.50
C GLN A 117 -21.68 13.69 -2.94
N ARG A 118 -22.42 14.20 -3.92
CA ARG A 118 -22.14 14.06 -5.35
C ARG A 118 -22.13 15.44 -5.99
N GLN A 119 -20.96 15.87 -6.42
CA GLN A 119 -20.70 17.24 -6.85
C GLN A 119 -20.23 17.22 -8.30
N TYR A 120 -20.94 17.93 -9.16
CA TYR A 120 -20.73 17.93 -10.61
C TYR A 120 -20.18 19.28 -11.04
N PHE A 121 -19.17 19.27 -11.90
CA PHE A 121 -18.42 20.46 -12.29
C PHE A 121 -18.40 20.63 -13.81
N GLN A 122 -18.50 21.87 -14.26
CA GLN A 122 -18.38 22.24 -15.68
C GLN A 122 -17.79 23.64 -15.79
N GLY A 123 -16.75 23.80 -16.61
CA GLY A 123 -16.11 25.10 -16.83
C GLY A 123 -15.53 25.72 -15.54
N GLY A 124 -14.95 24.89 -14.66
CA GLY A 124 -14.31 25.37 -13.43
C GLY A 124 -15.28 25.85 -12.34
N ARG A 125 -16.55 25.45 -12.39
CA ARG A 125 -17.56 25.74 -11.37
C ARG A 125 -18.41 24.51 -11.07
N MET A 126 -18.90 24.42 -9.84
CA MET A 126 -19.90 23.41 -9.48
C MET A 126 -21.24 23.79 -10.13
N VAL A 127 -21.82 22.89 -10.89
CA VAL A 127 -23.13 23.07 -11.56
C VAL A 127 -24.24 22.31 -10.85
N ARG A 128 -23.91 21.28 -10.07
CA ARG A 128 -24.88 20.51 -9.29
C ARG A 128 -24.26 19.89 -8.06
N TRP A 129 -25.02 19.83 -6.98
CA TRP A 129 -24.62 19.19 -5.73
C TRP A 129 -25.80 18.39 -5.20
N LEU A 130 -25.62 17.07 -5.08
CA LEU A 130 -26.60 16.17 -4.49
C LEU A 130 -26.06 15.63 -3.17
N GLY A 131 -26.82 15.76 -2.09
CA GLY A 131 -26.39 15.38 -0.75
C GLY A 131 -27.32 14.39 -0.06
N GLY A 132 -26.73 13.63 0.87
CA GLY A 132 -27.44 12.60 1.64
C GLY A 132 -27.72 11.34 0.83
N LEU A 133 -28.20 10.31 1.52
CA LEU A 133 -28.56 9.02 0.91
C LEU A 133 -29.70 9.16 -0.11
N GLU A 134 -30.61 10.11 0.14
CA GLU A 134 -31.71 10.47 -0.77
C GLU A 134 -31.28 11.34 -1.96
N LYS A 135 -30.00 11.77 -2.01
CA LYS A 135 -29.44 12.60 -3.08
C LYS A 135 -30.25 13.88 -3.32
N ALA A 136 -30.63 14.55 -2.23
CA ALA A 136 -31.35 15.82 -2.27
C ALA A 136 -30.55 16.87 -3.04
N ASP A 137 -31.23 17.66 -3.88
CA ASP A 137 -30.57 18.71 -4.66
C ASP A 137 -30.26 19.93 -3.77
N LEU A 138 -28.96 20.21 -3.61
CA LEU A 138 -28.43 21.27 -2.74
C LEU A 138 -28.11 22.55 -3.52
N ALA A 139 -28.63 22.72 -4.74
CA ALA A 139 -28.38 23.92 -5.56
C ALA A 139 -28.73 25.26 -4.87
N LYS A 140 -29.64 25.25 -3.89
CA LYS A 140 -30.04 26.43 -3.10
C LYS A 140 -29.34 26.54 -1.74
N ASP A 141 -28.45 25.60 -1.42
CA ASP A 141 -27.70 25.64 -0.17
C ASP A 141 -26.80 26.89 -0.11
N PRO A 142 -26.82 27.69 0.97
CA PRO A 142 -25.97 28.88 1.08
C PRO A 142 -24.47 28.58 0.97
N GLY A 143 -24.06 27.36 1.30
CA GLY A 143 -22.70 26.86 1.18
C GLY A 143 -22.30 26.41 -0.23
N PHE A 144 -23.22 26.31 -1.19
CA PHE A 144 -22.96 25.73 -2.52
C PHE A 144 -21.72 26.33 -3.21
N ALA A 145 -21.64 27.66 -3.29
CA ALA A 145 -20.51 28.32 -3.95
C ALA A 145 -19.17 28.11 -3.20
N ARG A 146 -19.21 28.17 -1.86
CA ARG A 146 -18.03 27.96 -1.01
C ARG A 146 -17.51 26.53 -1.13
N GLU A 147 -18.42 25.56 -1.09
CA GLU A 147 -18.12 24.13 -1.24
C GLU A 147 -17.52 23.84 -2.62
N GLY A 148 -18.13 24.36 -3.69
CA GLY A 148 -17.59 24.22 -5.04
C GLY A 148 -16.18 24.77 -5.18
N LYS A 149 -15.90 25.94 -4.60
CA LYS A 149 -14.56 26.55 -4.59
C LYS A 149 -13.56 25.71 -3.78
N ALA A 150 -13.95 25.24 -2.61
CA ALA A 150 -13.11 24.40 -1.76
C ALA A 150 -12.73 23.09 -2.47
N ARG A 151 -13.70 22.45 -3.12
CA ARG A 151 -13.49 21.18 -3.82
C ARG A 151 -12.60 21.33 -5.05
N LEU A 152 -12.74 22.42 -5.80
CA LEU A 152 -11.84 22.77 -6.92
C LEU A 152 -10.41 23.03 -6.43
N ALA A 153 -10.25 23.79 -5.35
CA ALA A 153 -8.94 24.07 -4.76
C ALA A 153 -8.25 22.80 -4.25
N ALA A 154 -8.98 21.93 -3.57
CA ALA A 154 -8.47 20.63 -3.11
C ALA A 154 -8.06 19.75 -4.31
N ALA A 155 -8.91 19.65 -5.35
CA ALA A 155 -8.60 18.86 -6.54
C ALA A 155 -7.32 19.33 -7.23
N ALA A 156 -7.16 20.64 -7.42
CA ALA A 156 -5.95 21.21 -8.01
C ALA A 156 -4.71 20.93 -7.14
N PHE A 157 -4.81 21.17 -5.83
CA PHE A 157 -3.72 20.91 -4.88
C PHE A 157 -3.24 19.45 -4.90
N LEU A 158 -4.19 18.51 -4.99
CA LEU A 158 -3.93 17.07 -5.04
C LEU A 158 -3.36 16.65 -6.41
N GLN A 159 -3.83 17.22 -7.52
CA GLN A 159 -3.24 16.99 -8.85
C GLN A 159 -1.79 17.45 -8.88
N ASP A 160 -1.48 18.63 -8.33
CA ASP A 160 -0.10 19.12 -8.26
C ASP A 160 0.77 18.23 -7.36
N GLY A 161 0.21 17.73 -6.24
CA GLY A 161 0.87 16.72 -5.43
C GLY A 161 1.18 15.44 -6.20
N ALA A 162 0.22 14.93 -6.98
CA ALA A 162 0.42 13.73 -7.79
C ALA A 162 1.51 13.92 -8.86
N LYS A 163 1.61 15.10 -9.48
CA LYS A 163 2.67 15.43 -10.45
C LYS A 163 4.06 15.39 -9.83
N LEU A 164 4.22 15.84 -8.58
CA LEU A 164 5.50 15.77 -7.86
C LEU A 164 5.99 14.33 -7.64
N LEU A 165 5.09 13.34 -7.76
CA LEU A 165 5.42 11.91 -7.67
C LEU A 165 5.71 11.26 -9.03
N GLU A 166 5.56 11.98 -10.14
CA GLU A 166 5.90 11.44 -11.45
C GLU A 166 7.40 11.11 -11.53
N GLY A 167 7.72 9.89 -11.96
CA GLY A 167 9.11 9.41 -12.05
C GLY A 167 9.76 9.02 -10.73
N LYS A 168 9.09 9.20 -9.59
CA LYS A 168 9.55 8.72 -8.27
C LYS A 168 9.55 7.20 -8.21
N ARG A 169 10.47 6.63 -7.43
CA ARG A 169 10.69 5.18 -7.37
C ARG A 169 10.15 4.60 -6.07
N GLY A 170 9.27 3.62 -6.14
CA GLY A 170 8.69 2.99 -4.95
C GLY A 170 9.66 2.13 -4.12
N SER A 171 10.85 1.81 -4.66
CA SER A 171 11.84 0.96 -3.97
C SER A 171 13.26 1.11 -4.51
N GLY A 172 14.23 0.69 -3.70
CA GLY A 172 15.66 0.61 -4.03
C GLY A 172 16.47 0.04 -2.88
N THR A 173 17.72 -0.37 -3.13
CA THR A 173 18.67 -0.69 -2.05
C THR A 173 19.24 0.61 -1.52
N LEU A 174 19.02 0.91 -0.25
CA LEU A 174 19.50 2.14 0.38
C LEU A 174 21.02 2.03 0.61
N LEU A 175 21.81 2.85 -0.09
CA LEU A 175 23.27 2.82 -0.02
C LEU A 175 23.81 3.71 1.09
N LYS A 176 23.20 4.89 1.27
CA LYS A 176 23.63 5.92 2.22
C LYS A 176 22.46 6.85 2.53
N THR A 177 22.47 7.42 3.74
CA THR A 177 21.68 8.59 4.10
C THR A 177 22.61 9.76 4.40
N GLU A 178 22.22 10.96 4.01
CA GLU A 178 22.96 12.20 4.27
C GLU A 178 22.03 13.27 4.82
N ASN A 179 22.38 13.84 5.97
CA ASN A 179 21.61 14.91 6.58
C ASN A 179 21.88 16.21 5.81
N GLY A 180 20.97 16.53 4.88
CA GLY A 180 21.06 17.70 4.03
C GLY A 180 20.56 18.98 4.69
N ASP A 181 20.48 20.03 3.90
CA ASP A 181 20.02 21.37 4.28
C ASP A 181 18.49 21.49 4.28
N VAL A 182 17.81 20.85 3.33
CA VAL A 182 16.33 20.91 3.20
C VAL A 182 15.61 19.59 3.49
N ALA A 183 16.35 18.48 3.51
CA ALA A 183 15.81 17.12 3.70
C ALA A 183 16.91 16.12 4.09
N CYS A 184 16.51 14.90 4.44
CA CYS A 184 17.42 13.76 4.45
C CYS A 184 17.63 13.24 3.02
N TYR A 185 18.85 13.24 2.50
CA TYR A 185 19.16 12.70 1.17
C TYR A 185 19.36 11.19 1.25
N LEU A 186 18.49 10.46 0.57
CA LEU A 186 18.54 9.01 0.48
C LEU A 186 19.20 8.62 -0.85
N HIS A 187 20.39 8.03 -0.79
CA HIS A 187 21.06 7.49 -1.97
C HIS A 187 20.68 6.03 -2.13
N LEU A 188 20.05 5.69 -3.25
CA LEU A 188 19.51 4.35 -3.51
C LEU A 188 20.06 3.79 -4.82
N ARG A 189 20.00 2.46 -4.95
CA ARG A 189 20.25 1.74 -6.19
C ARG A 189 19.05 0.92 -6.59
N ASP A 190 18.67 0.97 -7.86
CA ASP A 190 17.59 0.13 -8.37
C ASP A 190 18.05 -1.30 -8.70
N ALA A 191 17.10 -2.12 -9.16
CA ALA A 191 17.37 -3.49 -9.57
C ALA A 191 18.30 -3.62 -10.80
N GLY A 192 18.36 -2.58 -11.64
CA GLY A 192 19.24 -2.50 -12.81
C GLY A 192 20.64 -1.97 -12.50
N GLY A 193 20.91 -1.62 -11.24
CA GLY A 193 22.19 -1.05 -10.82
C GLY A 193 22.30 0.46 -10.97
N THR A 194 21.24 1.15 -11.42
CA THR A 194 21.23 2.62 -11.55
C THR A 194 21.06 3.25 -10.18
N GLU A 195 21.95 4.17 -9.84
CA GLU A 195 21.87 4.95 -8.62
C GLU A 195 20.97 6.17 -8.81
N PHE A 196 20.21 6.50 -7.77
CA PHE A 196 19.30 7.64 -7.74
C PHE A 196 19.21 8.20 -6.32
N MET A 197 18.76 9.43 -6.20
CA MET A 197 18.59 10.11 -4.93
C MET A 197 17.12 10.47 -4.72
N GLU A 198 16.65 10.34 -3.49
CA GLU A 198 15.34 10.83 -3.05
C GLU A 198 15.49 11.76 -1.85
N LEU A 199 14.61 12.77 -1.79
CA LEU A 199 14.47 13.62 -0.61
C LEU A 199 13.61 12.87 0.40
N GLY A 200 14.04 12.80 1.65
CA GLY A 200 13.33 12.17 2.74
C GLY A 200 13.10 13.12 3.91
N ASP A 201 12.16 12.76 4.77
CA ASP A 201 12.01 13.40 6.07
C ASP A 201 13.32 13.31 6.87
N PHE A 202 13.67 14.37 7.61
CA PHE A 202 14.90 14.45 8.41
C PHE A 202 15.02 13.28 9.40
N ASP A 203 13.91 12.80 9.94
CA ASP A 203 13.89 11.69 10.89
C ASP A 203 14.49 10.40 10.30
N LEU A 204 14.41 10.22 8.97
CA LEU A 204 14.93 9.03 8.30
C LEU A 204 16.46 8.93 8.36
N CYS A 205 17.16 10.06 8.44
CA CYS A 205 18.61 10.09 8.58
C CYS A 205 19.08 9.52 9.92
N PHE A 206 18.18 9.45 10.91
CA PHE A 206 18.48 8.98 12.26
C PHE A 206 17.70 7.69 12.60
N GLN A 207 17.04 7.07 11.62
CA GLN A 207 16.26 5.85 11.81
C GLN A 207 17.10 4.70 12.37
N LYS A 208 16.56 4.00 13.37
CA LYS A 208 17.16 2.80 13.97
C LYS A 208 16.16 1.62 13.98
N PRO A 209 16.60 0.38 13.66
CA PRO A 209 17.91 0.03 13.10
C PRO A 209 18.09 0.66 11.71
N SER A 210 19.34 0.95 11.35
CA SER A 210 19.64 1.58 10.05
C SER A 210 19.19 0.66 8.91
N PRO A 211 18.42 1.18 7.94
CA PRO A 211 18.06 0.43 6.74
C PRO A 211 19.15 0.46 5.66
N ILE A 212 20.32 1.05 5.92
CA ILE A 212 21.45 1.10 4.98
C ILE A 212 21.91 -0.32 4.63
N GLY A 213 22.24 -0.51 3.35
CA GLY A 213 22.59 -1.79 2.75
C GLY A 213 21.37 -2.66 2.40
N ARG A 214 20.14 -2.23 2.74
CA ARG A 214 18.93 -3.04 2.55
C ARG A 214 18.06 -2.60 1.39
N LEU A 215 17.38 -3.55 0.76
CA LEU A 215 16.29 -3.30 -0.17
C LEU A 215 15.07 -2.77 0.61
N VAL A 216 14.64 -1.57 0.26
CA VAL A 216 13.56 -0.85 0.94
C VAL A 216 12.44 -0.46 -0.01
N ARG A 217 11.23 -0.36 0.54
CA ARG A 217 10.08 0.33 -0.04
C ARG A 217 10.02 1.74 0.55
N LEU A 218 9.73 2.71 -0.32
CA LEU A 218 9.60 4.12 0.01
C LEU A 218 8.10 4.47 0.07
N GLU A 219 7.65 5.05 1.17
CA GLU A 219 6.35 5.72 1.24
C GLU A 219 6.58 7.22 1.16
N TYR A 220 5.80 7.90 0.31
CA TYR A 220 5.96 9.32 0.08
C TYR A 220 4.90 10.15 0.79
N GLY A 221 5.28 11.37 1.14
CA GLY A 221 4.38 12.47 1.42
C GLY A 221 4.72 13.66 0.52
N VAL A 222 3.77 14.58 0.38
CA VAL A 222 3.99 15.88 -0.25
C VAL A 222 3.83 16.95 0.81
N ASP A 223 4.89 17.71 1.06
CA ASP A 223 4.94 18.79 2.04
C ASP A 223 5.76 19.97 1.53
N ASN A 224 5.74 21.07 2.28
CA ASN A 224 6.56 22.24 2.02
C ASN A 224 7.93 22.08 2.70
N VAL A 225 9.00 22.32 1.95
CA VAL A 225 10.36 22.49 2.48
C VAL A 225 10.81 23.94 2.29
N LEU A 226 11.91 24.32 2.94
CA LEU A 226 12.54 25.62 2.70
C LEU A 226 12.95 25.70 1.22
N ALA A 227 12.61 26.79 0.54
CA ALA A 227 12.93 26.93 -0.88
C ALA A 227 14.46 27.03 -1.08
N ASP A 228 15.00 26.44 -2.15
CA ASP A 228 16.44 26.43 -2.45
C ASP A 228 17.04 27.85 -2.49
N GLU A 229 16.26 28.83 -2.96
CA GLU A 229 16.64 30.26 -2.98
C GLU A 229 16.98 30.83 -1.60
N CYS A 230 16.51 30.20 -0.53
CA CYS A 230 16.80 30.60 0.83
C CYS A 230 18.18 30.19 1.32
N GLN A 231 18.90 29.31 0.61
CA GLN A 231 20.26 28.87 0.95
C GLN A 231 20.40 28.43 2.41
N GLY A 232 19.40 27.69 2.92
CA GLY A 232 19.37 27.23 4.32
C GLY A 232 18.97 28.28 5.36
N ASN A 233 18.64 29.52 4.99
CA ASN A 233 18.16 30.55 5.92
C ASN A 233 16.69 30.31 6.32
N PRO A 234 16.39 29.91 7.58
CA PRO A 234 15.02 29.62 8.02
C PRO A 234 14.10 30.86 8.03
N ASP A 235 14.68 32.05 8.16
CA ASP A 235 13.96 33.32 8.24
C ASP A 235 13.56 33.88 6.87
N CYS A 236 13.93 33.20 5.79
CA CYS A 236 13.65 33.59 4.41
C CYS A 236 12.13 33.62 4.08
N GLY A 237 11.33 32.83 4.80
CA GLY A 237 9.86 32.80 4.66
C GLY A 237 9.33 32.23 3.33
N LYS A 238 10.20 31.75 2.44
CA LYS A 238 9.81 31.07 1.20
C LYS A 238 9.86 29.55 1.37
N SER A 239 8.91 28.87 0.76
CA SER A 239 8.86 27.41 0.75
C SER A 239 8.48 26.88 -0.62
N GLU A 240 8.84 25.62 -0.86
CA GLU A 240 8.50 24.87 -2.06
C GLU A 240 7.85 23.55 -1.69
N ARG A 241 6.84 23.13 -2.46
CA ARG A 241 6.22 21.80 -2.30
C ARG A 241 7.07 20.75 -2.99
N VAL A 242 7.50 19.75 -2.24
CA VAL A 242 8.27 18.63 -2.77
C VAL A 242 7.67 17.30 -2.33
N ALA A 243 7.97 16.24 -3.10
CA ALA A 243 7.73 14.88 -2.66
C ALA A 243 8.89 14.42 -1.76
N LEU A 244 8.55 14.05 -0.53
CA LEU A 244 9.46 13.52 0.48
C LEU A 244 9.15 12.06 0.74
N VAL A 245 10.17 11.22 0.85
CA VAL A 245 10.05 9.91 1.47
C VAL A 245 9.77 10.14 2.95
N THR A 246 8.60 9.76 3.41
CA THR A 246 8.18 9.88 4.82
C THR A 246 8.41 8.59 5.60
N ARG A 247 8.63 7.48 4.90
CA ARG A 247 8.94 6.20 5.53
C ARG A 247 9.78 5.32 4.63
N VAL A 248 10.78 4.69 5.24
CA VAL A 248 11.61 3.66 4.63
C VAL A 248 11.34 2.35 5.36
N GLN A 249 10.77 1.38 4.65
CA GLN A 249 10.44 0.06 5.20
C GLN A 249 11.18 -1.04 4.43
N PRO A 250 11.47 -2.18 5.07
CA PRO A 250 11.99 -3.34 4.37
C PRO A 250 11.08 -3.75 3.20
N ALA A 251 11.64 -3.99 2.02
CA ALA A 251 10.85 -4.39 0.85
C ALA A 251 10.33 -5.82 0.99
N ALA A 252 9.01 -5.97 1.17
CA ALA A 252 8.36 -7.27 1.32
C ALA A 252 7.02 -7.33 0.58
N LEU A 253 6.53 -8.54 0.34
CA LEU A 253 5.16 -8.79 -0.15
C LEU A 253 4.12 -8.71 0.97
N CYS A 254 4.52 -8.21 2.14
CA CYS A 254 3.63 -7.95 3.26
C CYS A 254 2.91 -6.60 3.08
N THR A 255 1.67 -6.55 3.54
CA THR A 255 0.84 -5.33 3.59
C THR A 255 1.22 -4.50 4.82
N SER A 256 0.77 -3.24 4.88
CA SER A 256 0.98 -2.37 6.04
C SER A 256 0.28 -2.85 7.33
N ALA A 257 -0.66 -3.79 7.22
CA ALA A 257 -1.34 -4.43 8.34
C ALA A 257 -0.59 -5.65 8.89
N GLU A 258 0.55 -6.01 8.30
CA GLU A 258 1.31 -7.22 8.59
C GLU A 258 2.72 -6.91 9.09
N ALA A 259 3.27 -7.82 9.89
CA ALA A 259 4.69 -7.85 10.22
C ALA A 259 5.44 -8.70 9.19
N VAL A 260 6.60 -8.21 8.75
CA VAL A 260 7.55 -9.00 7.94
C VAL A 260 8.26 -9.96 8.88
N VAL A 261 8.09 -11.26 8.65
CA VAL A 261 8.69 -12.36 9.44
C VAL A 261 9.99 -12.81 8.79
N PHE A 262 9.96 -12.94 7.47
CA PHE A 262 11.10 -13.24 6.63
C PHE A 262 10.93 -12.47 5.33
N ALA A 263 12.01 -11.95 4.76
CA ALA A 263 11.98 -11.45 3.40
C ALA A 263 13.34 -11.58 2.73
N CYS A 264 13.35 -11.94 1.46
CA CYS A 264 14.57 -11.94 0.66
C CYS A 264 14.31 -11.76 -0.83
N ARG A 265 15.32 -11.30 -1.55
CA ARG A 265 15.25 -11.09 -3.00
C ARG A 265 15.72 -12.33 -3.77
N ALA A 266 14.83 -12.87 -4.61
CA ALA A 266 15.05 -13.99 -5.51
C ALA A 266 15.05 -13.49 -6.97
N GLY A 267 16.19 -12.99 -7.44
CA GLY A 267 16.29 -12.37 -8.77
C GLY A 267 15.43 -11.10 -8.89
N ALA A 268 14.43 -11.11 -9.77
CA ALA A 268 13.47 -10.01 -9.93
C ALA A 268 12.23 -10.11 -9.02
N LYS A 269 12.13 -11.18 -8.21
CA LYS A 269 10.99 -11.47 -7.34
C LYS A 269 11.40 -11.36 -5.87
N LEU A 270 10.41 -11.21 -5.02
CA LEU A 270 10.53 -11.24 -3.57
C LEU A 270 9.96 -12.56 -3.05
N VAL A 271 10.60 -13.08 -2.03
CA VAL A 271 10.04 -14.07 -1.11
C VAL A 271 9.75 -13.32 0.18
N SER A 272 8.56 -13.50 0.74
CA SER A 272 8.24 -12.94 2.07
C SER A 272 7.40 -13.89 2.88
N VAL A 273 7.65 -13.93 4.18
CA VAL A 273 6.72 -14.49 5.15
C VAL A 273 6.10 -13.34 5.91
N CYS A 274 4.77 -13.29 5.93
CA CYS A 274 3.99 -12.20 6.49
C CYS A 274 3.09 -12.74 7.60
N ALA A 275 3.13 -12.08 8.76
CA ALA A 275 2.25 -12.40 9.89
C ALA A 275 1.26 -11.25 10.12
N SER A 276 0.04 -11.58 10.54
CA SER A 276 -0.84 -10.54 11.09
C SER A 276 -0.25 -9.96 12.37
N LYS A 277 -0.56 -8.70 12.70
CA LYS A 277 -0.04 -8.04 13.93
C LYS A 277 -0.40 -8.80 15.22
N ASN A 278 -1.51 -9.52 15.23
CA ASN A 278 -1.96 -10.34 16.36
C ASN A 278 -1.57 -11.82 16.25
N ALA A 279 -0.59 -12.17 15.41
CA ALA A 279 -0.17 -13.55 15.20
C ALA A 279 0.45 -14.14 16.48
N SER A 280 -0.07 -15.29 16.89
CA SER A 280 0.42 -16.13 17.98
C SER A 280 0.22 -17.62 17.65
N ALA A 281 0.52 -18.53 18.57
CA ALA A 281 0.23 -19.95 18.41
C ALA A 281 -1.24 -20.28 18.07
N THR A 282 -2.19 -19.44 18.52
CA THR A 282 -3.64 -19.70 18.43
C THR A 282 -4.45 -18.57 17.78
N SER A 283 -3.83 -17.45 17.43
CA SER A 283 -4.48 -16.28 16.83
C SER A 283 -3.74 -15.77 15.61
N GLY A 284 -4.45 -15.02 14.77
CA GLY A 284 -3.87 -14.39 13.58
C GLY A 284 -3.55 -15.39 12.46
N TYR A 285 -2.64 -14.99 11.57
CA TYR A 285 -2.21 -15.85 10.47
C TYR A 285 -0.73 -15.65 10.12
N LEU A 286 -0.18 -16.63 9.40
CA LEU A 286 1.13 -16.60 8.78
C LEU A 286 1.02 -17.05 7.33
N GLU A 287 1.62 -16.31 6.40
CA GLU A 287 1.62 -16.65 4.98
C GLU A 287 3.02 -16.51 4.39
N TYR A 288 3.45 -17.51 3.62
CA TYR A 288 4.52 -17.40 2.65
C TYR A 288 3.98 -16.81 1.34
N ARG A 289 4.71 -15.85 0.77
CA ARG A 289 4.37 -15.16 -0.48
C ARG A 289 5.58 -15.12 -1.40
N PHE A 290 5.33 -15.32 -2.70
CA PHE A 290 6.33 -15.18 -3.75
C PHE A 290 5.75 -14.41 -4.94
N GLY A 291 6.51 -13.46 -5.49
CA GLY A 291 6.07 -12.64 -6.61
C GLY A 291 6.83 -11.33 -6.75
N LYS A 292 6.39 -10.46 -7.65
CA LYS A 292 6.94 -9.10 -7.80
C LYS A 292 6.33 -8.16 -6.76
N ALA A 293 7.08 -7.13 -6.38
CA ALA A 293 6.56 -6.07 -5.53
C ALA A 293 5.36 -5.37 -6.19
N GLU A 294 4.45 -4.83 -5.38
CA GLU A 294 3.34 -3.95 -5.79
C GLU A 294 2.25 -4.58 -6.67
N VAL A 295 2.39 -5.84 -7.06
CA VAL A 295 1.34 -6.65 -7.71
C VAL A 295 0.91 -7.80 -6.79
N PRO A 296 -0.28 -8.39 -7.02
CA PRO A 296 -0.69 -9.59 -6.29
C PRO A 296 0.38 -10.69 -6.36
N PRO A 297 0.71 -11.35 -5.22
CA PRO A 297 1.69 -12.44 -5.22
C PRO A 297 1.30 -13.58 -6.17
N GLU A 298 2.29 -14.15 -6.84
CA GLU A 298 2.12 -15.29 -7.75
C GLU A 298 1.83 -16.59 -7.00
N LEU A 299 2.33 -16.69 -5.77
CA LEU A 299 2.09 -17.80 -4.86
C LEU A 299 1.85 -17.26 -3.45
N VAL A 300 0.79 -17.76 -2.80
CA VAL A 300 0.47 -17.53 -1.40
C VAL A 300 0.22 -18.87 -0.74
N LEU A 301 0.89 -19.13 0.38
CA LEU A 301 0.75 -20.36 1.16
C LEU A 301 0.57 -20.04 2.65
N PRO A 302 -0.35 -20.73 3.35
CA PRO A 302 -1.35 -21.66 2.81
C PRO A 302 -2.40 -20.92 1.96
N SER A 303 -3.11 -21.64 1.09
CA SER A 303 -4.17 -21.05 0.24
C SER A 303 -5.39 -20.58 1.04
N VAL A 304 -5.56 -21.07 2.27
CA VAL A 304 -6.55 -20.62 3.24
C VAL A 304 -5.81 -20.18 4.48
N ARG A 305 -6.05 -18.94 4.91
CA ARG A 305 -5.45 -18.37 6.13
C ARG A 305 -5.69 -19.26 7.34
N THR A 306 -4.64 -19.47 8.11
CA THR A 306 -4.67 -20.24 9.35
C THR A 306 -3.61 -19.70 10.31
N VAL A 307 -3.76 -20.05 11.58
CA VAL A 307 -2.80 -19.72 12.63
C VAL A 307 -1.38 -20.22 12.29
N PRO A 308 -0.32 -19.50 12.69
CA PRO A 308 1.07 -19.82 12.39
C PRO A 308 1.47 -21.29 12.64
N SER A 309 1.09 -21.87 13.79
CA SER A 309 1.39 -23.25 14.20
C SER A 309 0.83 -24.34 13.26
N ARG A 310 -0.15 -23.99 12.41
CA ARG A 310 -0.72 -24.83 11.35
C ARG A 310 -0.23 -24.45 9.96
N ALA A 311 0.23 -23.22 9.77
CA ALA A 311 0.68 -22.71 8.47
C ALA A 311 2.08 -23.23 8.09
N ALA A 312 2.97 -23.38 9.07
CA ALA A 312 4.35 -23.78 8.85
C ALA A 312 4.90 -24.69 9.96
N THR A 313 5.96 -25.43 9.62
CA THR A 313 6.92 -26.01 10.59
C THR A 313 8.23 -25.26 10.50
N GLY A 314 9.05 -25.31 11.54
CA GLY A 314 10.31 -24.59 11.55
C GLY A 314 10.94 -24.46 12.93
N GLU A 315 12.17 -23.96 12.94
CA GLU A 315 12.94 -23.70 14.16
C GLU A 315 14.06 -22.69 13.89
N SER A 316 14.62 -22.18 14.98
CA SER A 316 15.92 -21.52 14.99
C SER A 316 16.97 -22.52 15.45
N VAL A 317 18.05 -22.64 14.68
CA VAL A 317 19.16 -23.57 14.90
C VAL A 317 20.45 -22.80 15.20
N ALA A 318 21.24 -23.29 16.15
CA ALA A 318 22.55 -22.73 16.44
C ALA A 318 23.60 -23.37 15.52
N PHE A 319 24.49 -22.54 14.95
CA PHE A 319 25.60 -23.01 14.13
C PHE A 319 26.93 -22.48 14.69
N SER A 320 28.04 -23.13 14.33
CA SER A 320 29.36 -22.59 14.67
C SER A 320 29.53 -21.20 14.05
N GLY A 321 29.80 -20.19 14.89
CA GLY A 321 29.93 -18.78 14.50
C GLY A 321 28.63 -18.05 14.20
N GLY A 322 27.47 -18.60 14.60
CA GLY A 322 26.20 -17.88 14.47
C GLY A 322 24.98 -18.76 14.70
N GLY A 323 24.00 -18.62 13.82
CA GLY A 323 22.73 -19.31 13.90
C GLY A 323 21.96 -19.13 12.60
N GLY A 324 20.95 -19.98 12.41
CA GLY A 324 20.04 -19.89 11.28
C GLY A 324 18.63 -20.19 11.71
N SER A 325 17.69 -19.93 10.83
CA SER A 325 16.31 -20.32 11.02
C SER A 325 15.67 -20.72 9.71
N TRP A 326 14.67 -21.59 9.79
CA TRP A 326 13.97 -22.11 8.62
C TRP A 326 12.47 -22.28 8.88
N LEU A 327 11.67 -22.03 7.85
CA LEU A 327 10.21 -22.16 7.85
C LEU A 327 9.75 -22.94 6.62
N ARG A 328 9.08 -24.07 6.82
CA ARG A 328 8.55 -24.94 5.77
C ARG A 328 7.04 -24.79 5.63
N PHE A 329 6.62 -24.33 4.44
CA PHE A 329 5.20 -24.21 4.05
C PHE A 329 4.84 -25.29 3.03
N ARG A 330 3.71 -25.98 3.22
CA ARG A 330 3.31 -27.12 2.36
C ARG A 330 2.19 -26.77 1.38
N LYS A 331 2.25 -27.36 0.19
CA LYS A 331 1.21 -27.32 -0.86
C LYS A 331 1.15 -28.67 -1.58
N GLY A 332 0.27 -29.56 -1.13
CA GLY A 332 0.23 -30.93 -1.64
C GLY A 332 1.56 -31.64 -1.39
N GLU A 333 2.15 -32.25 -2.42
CA GLU A 333 3.47 -32.91 -2.33
C GLU A 333 4.65 -31.93 -2.23
N HIS A 334 4.43 -30.65 -2.49
CA HIS A 334 5.50 -29.65 -2.50
C HIS A 334 5.65 -28.99 -1.13
N ALA A 335 6.87 -28.62 -0.78
CA ALA A 335 7.14 -27.72 0.32
C ALA A 335 8.08 -26.60 -0.10
N TYR A 336 7.94 -25.44 0.54
CA TYR A 336 8.73 -24.25 0.30
C TYR A 336 9.37 -23.88 1.62
N VAL A 337 10.68 -24.10 1.72
CA VAL A 337 11.45 -23.86 2.94
C VAL A 337 12.20 -22.54 2.80
N ALA A 338 11.68 -21.48 3.41
CA ALA A 338 12.39 -20.23 3.55
C ALA A 338 13.42 -20.36 4.66
N TYR A 339 14.67 -19.98 4.42
CA TYR A 339 15.72 -20.08 5.42
C TYR A 339 16.69 -18.90 5.33
N GLY A 340 17.32 -18.60 6.45
CA GLY A 340 18.33 -17.56 6.58
C GLY A 340 19.22 -17.80 7.79
N GLY A 341 20.51 -17.52 7.68
CA GLY A 341 21.44 -17.68 8.79
C GLY A 341 22.84 -17.22 8.47
N ILE A 342 23.66 -17.21 9.51
CA ILE A 342 25.08 -16.88 9.48
C ILE A 342 25.86 -17.95 10.22
N GLY A 343 26.99 -18.38 9.65
CA GLY A 343 27.83 -19.40 10.26
C GLY A 343 29.21 -19.50 9.59
N LYS A 344 30.12 -20.26 10.20
CA LYS A 344 31.46 -20.54 9.67
C LYS A 344 31.40 -21.54 8.50
N TRP A 345 30.80 -21.11 7.38
CA TRP A 345 30.58 -21.94 6.20
C TRP A 345 31.55 -21.65 5.05
N GLY A 346 32.45 -20.68 5.20
CA GLY A 346 33.48 -20.40 4.20
C GLY A 346 34.74 -21.25 4.34
N PRO A 347 35.64 -21.20 3.35
CA PRO A 347 36.98 -21.77 3.45
C PRO A 347 37.65 -21.34 4.75
N GLN A 348 38.35 -22.27 5.41
CA GLN A 348 39.04 -22.02 6.69
C GLN A 348 38.11 -21.53 7.83
N GLY A 349 36.80 -21.73 7.71
CA GLY A 349 35.83 -21.32 8.74
C GLY A 349 35.49 -19.84 8.73
N GLU A 350 35.66 -19.16 7.58
CA GLU A 350 35.14 -17.80 7.38
C GLU A 350 33.63 -17.75 7.63
N THR A 351 33.19 -16.69 8.31
CA THR A 351 31.76 -16.42 8.52
C THR A 351 31.11 -16.03 7.20
N ARG A 352 30.04 -16.74 6.84
CA ARG A 352 29.22 -16.48 5.65
C ARG A 352 27.74 -16.48 6.02
N GLU A 353 26.98 -15.71 5.27
CA GLU A 353 25.53 -15.76 5.30
C GLU A 353 25.01 -16.76 4.25
N LYS A 354 23.92 -17.44 4.58
CA LYS A 354 23.17 -18.29 3.66
C LYS A 354 21.69 -17.95 3.83
N GLN A 355 21.04 -17.62 2.73
CA GLN A 355 19.61 -17.36 2.68
C GLN A 355 19.03 -17.82 1.36
N GLY A 356 17.77 -18.25 1.40
CA GLY A 356 17.08 -18.65 0.19
C GLY A 356 15.76 -19.35 0.44
N VAL A 357 15.31 -20.00 -0.62
CA VAL A 357 14.17 -20.92 -0.58
C VAL A 357 14.58 -22.23 -1.20
N VAL A 358 14.37 -23.32 -0.46
CA VAL A 358 14.40 -24.67 -1.02
C VAL A 358 12.97 -25.07 -1.39
N VAL A 359 12.77 -25.51 -2.61
CA VAL A 359 11.53 -26.16 -3.02
C VAL A 359 11.75 -27.66 -2.94
N GLU A 360 10.92 -28.32 -2.14
CA GLU A 360 10.92 -29.76 -1.95
C GLU A 360 9.73 -30.38 -2.69
N ARG A 361 9.88 -31.63 -3.15
CA ARG A 361 8.77 -32.49 -3.58
C ARG A 361 8.95 -33.87 -2.97
N GLY A 362 7.95 -34.35 -2.23
CA GLY A 362 8.04 -35.63 -1.53
C GLY A 362 9.22 -35.69 -0.54
N GLY A 363 9.53 -34.56 0.12
CA GLY A 363 10.64 -34.43 1.08
C GLY A 363 12.03 -34.32 0.47
N LYS A 364 12.17 -34.31 -0.86
CA LYS A 364 13.47 -34.12 -1.54
C LYS A 364 13.56 -32.72 -2.13
N ALA A 365 14.69 -32.05 -1.95
CA ALA A 365 14.97 -30.78 -2.61
C ALA A 365 15.00 -30.96 -4.13
N ILE A 366 14.17 -30.20 -4.84
CA ILE A 366 14.08 -30.19 -6.32
C ILE A 366 14.52 -28.87 -6.93
N SER A 367 14.58 -27.80 -6.14
CA SER A 367 15.09 -26.50 -6.58
C SER A 367 15.62 -25.71 -5.39
N HIS A 368 16.65 -24.92 -5.63
CA HIS A 368 17.22 -24.00 -4.66
C HIS A 368 17.28 -22.60 -5.26
N VAL A 369 16.49 -21.68 -4.68
CA VAL A 369 16.49 -20.27 -5.02
C VAL A 369 17.38 -19.54 -4.03
N LYS A 370 18.63 -19.27 -4.43
CA LYS A 370 19.55 -18.42 -3.65
C LYS A 370 18.98 -17.01 -3.56
N CYS A 371 18.89 -16.49 -2.34
CA CYS A 371 18.54 -15.10 -2.13
C CYS A 371 19.81 -14.24 -2.10
N GLY A 372 19.78 -13.10 -2.80
CA GLY A 372 20.91 -12.17 -2.81
C GLY A 372 21.05 -11.49 -1.45
N GLU A 373 20.02 -10.75 -1.07
CA GLU A 373 19.98 -9.97 0.17
C GLU A 373 18.92 -10.54 1.12
N LEU A 374 19.31 -10.78 2.38
CA LEU A 374 18.39 -11.13 3.46
C LEU A 374 17.88 -9.84 4.11
N ILE A 375 16.58 -9.63 4.05
CA ILE A 375 15.94 -8.40 4.52
C ILE A 375 15.58 -8.52 6.02
N GLN A 376 15.06 -9.68 6.41
CA GLN A 376 14.73 -10.04 7.80
C GLN A 376 14.63 -11.56 7.95
N THR A 377 14.95 -12.08 9.15
CA THR A 377 14.73 -13.48 9.53
C THR A 377 14.21 -13.58 10.97
N LEU A 378 13.59 -14.70 11.32
CA LEU A 378 13.09 -14.96 12.67
C LEU A 378 14.21 -15.29 13.65
N GLY A 379 14.08 -14.77 14.87
CA GLY A 379 14.85 -15.21 16.04
C GLY A 379 14.11 -16.27 16.86
N PRO A 380 14.77 -16.91 17.85
CA PRO A 380 14.19 -17.95 18.69
C PRO A 380 12.88 -17.55 19.39
N ASP A 381 12.81 -16.32 19.92
CA ASP A 381 11.64 -15.81 20.64
C ASP A 381 10.39 -15.72 19.74
N ASP A 382 10.58 -15.48 18.44
CA ASP A 382 9.49 -15.45 17.48
C ASP A 382 8.88 -16.83 17.25
N TYR A 383 9.70 -17.89 17.18
CA TYR A 383 9.20 -19.27 17.04
C TYR A 383 8.32 -19.66 18.23
N ALA A 384 8.76 -19.33 19.45
CA ALA A 384 8.00 -19.58 20.67
C ALA A 384 6.67 -18.81 20.66
N ARG A 385 6.70 -17.50 20.36
CA ARG A 385 5.50 -16.65 20.29
C ARG A 385 4.49 -17.13 19.24
N LEU A 386 4.97 -17.56 18.08
CA LEU A 386 4.13 -18.04 16.97
C LEU A 386 3.71 -19.51 17.13
N GLY A 387 4.23 -20.23 18.12
CA GLY A 387 3.95 -21.67 18.31
C GLY A 387 4.40 -22.53 17.12
N ILE A 388 5.48 -22.12 16.44
CA ILE A 388 6.05 -22.85 15.31
C ILE A 388 7.14 -23.77 15.87
N THR A 389 7.06 -25.05 15.52
CA THR A 389 8.06 -26.05 15.90
C THR A 389 8.43 -26.91 14.69
N ALA A 390 9.59 -27.55 14.77
CA ALA A 390 10.09 -28.45 13.74
C ALA A 390 9.20 -29.69 13.55
N LYS A 391 8.45 -30.10 14.58
CA LYS A 391 7.61 -31.32 14.60
C LYS A 391 8.37 -32.59 14.19
N GLY A 392 9.64 -32.69 14.60
CA GLY A 392 10.52 -33.80 14.26
C GLY A 392 11.03 -33.79 12.82
N GLU A 393 10.86 -32.67 12.11
CA GLU A 393 11.42 -32.48 10.78
C GLU A 393 12.72 -31.68 10.86
N ASP A 394 13.72 -32.08 10.08
CA ASP A 394 14.98 -31.35 9.98
C ASP A 394 15.06 -30.54 8.68
N PHE A 395 16.02 -29.63 8.64
CA PHE A 395 16.39 -28.90 7.42
C PHE A 395 17.90 -28.75 7.31
N HIS A 396 18.45 -29.16 6.18
CA HIS A 396 19.85 -28.98 5.85
C HIS A 396 20.04 -27.69 5.03
N PHE A 397 20.80 -26.74 5.57
CA PHE A 397 21.10 -25.48 4.89
C PHE A 397 21.96 -25.76 3.64
N PRO A 398 21.44 -25.47 2.42
CA PRO A 398 22.17 -25.75 1.18
C PRO A 398 23.51 -25.02 1.09
N ASP A 399 24.43 -25.52 0.26
CA ASP A 399 25.71 -24.88 -0.06
C ASP A 399 25.63 -23.75 -1.12
#